data_AF-A0A931BVJ0-F1
#
_entry.id   AF-A0A931BVJ0-F1
#
_cell.length_a   1.000
_cell.length_b   1.000
_cell.length_c   1.000
_cell.angle_alpha   90.00
_cell.angle_beta   90.00
_cell.angle_gamma   90.00
#
_symmetry.space_group_name_H-M   'P 1'
#
loop_
_entity.id
_entity.type
_entity.pdbx_description
1 polymer ?
#
loop_
_entity_poly.entity_id
_entity_poly.type
_entity_poly.pdbx_seq_one_letter_code
_entity_poly.pdbx_strand_id
1 'polypeptide(L)'
;MEVSIIQIGNSKGLRLSKSILDRYNIKDKIELILEKGHIILKPVEHPRQGWDIAFKKMHDNGDDQLLLDDVFGDESFEEWK
;
A
#
# COMPACT_ATOMS: atom_id res chain seq x y z
N MET A 1 -12.31 -11.79 22.86
CA MET A 1 -11.22 -12.78 22.71
C MET A 1 -10.01 -12.21 23.42
N GLU A 2 -9.43 -12.95 24.34
CA GLU A 2 -8.16 -12.58 24.95
C GLU A 2 -7.03 -13.34 24.26
N VAL A 3 -5.93 -12.65 23.97
CA VAL A 3 -4.75 -13.23 23.30
C VAL A 3 -3.53 -12.94 24.16
N SER A 4 -2.75 -13.97 24.46
CA SER A 4 -1.52 -13.81 25.22
C SER A 4 -0.45 -13.08 24.40
N ILE A 5 0.30 -12.20 25.07
CA ILE A 5 1.52 -11.59 24.53
C ILE A 5 2.69 -12.51 24.88
N ILE A 6 3.47 -12.91 23.88
CA ILE A 6 4.60 -13.83 24.05
C ILE A 6 5.94 -13.07 23.96
N GLN A 7 6.96 -13.56 24.66
CA GLN A 7 8.32 -13.02 24.55
C GLN A 7 9.00 -13.53 23.28
N ILE A 8 9.63 -12.63 22.52
CA ILE A 8 10.43 -12.94 21.33
C ILE A 8 11.77 -12.20 21.46
N GLY A 9 12.79 -12.88 21.99
CA GLY A 9 14.07 -12.26 22.30
C GLY A 9 13.91 -11.09 23.28
N ASN A 10 14.32 -9.88 22.89
CA ASN A 10 14.14 -8.65 23.68
C ASN A 10 12.78 -7.95 23.43
N SER A 11 11.95 -8.49 22.55
CA SER A 11 10.66 -7.93 22.16
C SER A 11 9.49 -8.80 22.61
N LYS A 12 8.27 -8.31 22.39
CA LYS A 12 7.02 -9.05 22.62
C LYS A 12 6.20 -9.14 21.34
N GLY A 13 5.46 -10.24 21.17
CA GLY A 13 4.65 -10.50 19.99
C GLY A 13 3.20 -10.90 20.34
N LEU A 14 2.29 -10.63 19.41
CA LEU A 14 0.90 -11.09 19.42
C LEU A 14 0.75 -12.29 18.48
N ARG A 15 0.18 -13.40 18.97
CA ARG A 15 -0.06 -14.59 18.14
C ARG A 15 -1.48 -14.57 17.59
N LEU A 16 -1.63 -14.30 16.29
CA LEU A 16 -2.91 -14.38 15.58
C LEU A 16 -3.13 -15.79 15.01
N SER A 17 -4.35 -16.31 15.11
CA SER A 17 -4.69 -17.59 14.46
C SER A 17 -4.72 -17.43 12.94
N LYS A 18 -4.47 -18.52 12.22
CA LYS A 18 -4.60 -18.55 10.75
C LYS A 18 -5.96 -18.04 10.26
N SER A 19 -7.03 -18.38 10.98
CA SER A 19 -8.39 -17.90 10.67
C SER A 19 -8.53 -16.37 10.73
N ILE A 20 -7.83 -15.69 11.62
CA ILE A 20 -7.82 -14.21 11.68
C ILE A 20 -7.00 -13.66 10.51
N LEU A 21 -5.82 -14.22 10.25
CA LEU A 21 -4.96 -13.78 9.14
C LEU A 21 -5.69 -13.89 7.80
N ASP A 22 -6.32 -15.03 7.53
CA ASP A 22 -7.07 -15.29 6.29
C ASP A 22 -8.28 -14.36 6.17
N ARG A 23 -9.04 -14.17 7.26
CA ARG A 23 -10.25 -13.32 7.26
C ARG A 23 -9.96 -11.86 6.92
N TYR A 24 -8.80 -11.35 7.35
CA TYR A 24 -8.41 -9.96 7.12
C TYR A 24 -7.36 -9.81 6.01
N ASN A 25 -7.09 -10.89 5.25
CA ASN A 25 -6.10 -10.93 4.17
C ASN A 25 -4.71 -10.39 4.59
N ILE A 26 -4.31 -10.68 5.83
CA ILE A 26 -3.02 -10.28 6.39
C ILE A 26 -1.98 -11.30 5.93
N LYS A 27 -0.97 -10.84 5.19
CA LYS A 27 0.15 -11.66 4.72
C LYS A 27 1.37 -11.45 5.62
N ASP A 28 2.25 -10.54 5.23
CA ASP A 28 3.58 -10.43 5.83
C ASP A 28 3.73 -9.21 6.74
N LYS A 29 2.91 -8.17 6.50
CA LYS A 29 2.99 -6.87 7.18
C LYS A 29 1.62 -6.33 7.51
N ILE A 30 1.56 -5.60 8.61
CA ILE A 30 0.41 -4.82 9.07
C ILE A 30 0.86 -3.40 9.38
N GLU A 31 -0.01 -2.44 9.16
CA GLU A 31 0.12 -1.09 9.66
C GLU A 31 -0.31 -1.06 11.12
N LEU A 32 0.46 -0.36 11.96
CA LEU A 32 0.17 -0.18 13.38
C LEU A 32 -0.06 1.31 13.65
N ILE A 33 -1.26 1.65 14.10
CA ILE A 33 -1.67 3.02 14.44
C ILE A 33 -1.78 3.12 15.96
N LEU A 34 -1.14 4.13 16.53
CA LEU A 34 -1.17 4.41 17.97
C LEU A 34 -2.31 5.39 18.28
N GLU A 35 -3.26 4.97 19.11
CA GLU A 35 -4.33 5.82 19.61
C GLU A 35 -4.28 5.93 21.14
N LYS A 36 -5.08 6.85 21.69
CA LYS A 36 -5.14 7.01 23.15
C LYS A 36 -5.79 5.78 23.78
N GLY A 37 -4.96 4.96 24.44
CA GLY A 37 -5.40 3.79 25.21
C GLY A 37 -5.47 2.48 24.41
N HIS A 38 -5.19 2.48 23.11
CA HIS A 38 -5.15 1.25 22.30
C HIS A 38 -4.32 1.42 21.03
N ILE A 39 -4.07 0.30 20.35
CA ILE A 39 -3.45 0.27 19.02
C ILE A 39 -4.44 -0.32 18.01
N ILE A 40 -4.40 0.16 16.78
CA ILE A 40 -5.16 -0.40 15.66
C ILE A 40 -4.18 -1.08 14.72
N LEU A 41 -4.50 -2.33 14.36
CA LEU A 41 -3.76 -3.13 13.39
C LEU A 41 -4.56 -3.20 12.09
N LYS A 42 -3.99 -2.71 10.99
CA LYS A 42 -4.61 -2.77 9.65
C LYS A 42 -3.76 -3.61 8.70
N PRO A 43 -4.36 -4.41 7.79
CA PRO A 43 -3.59 -5.03 6.72
C PRO A 43 -2.91 -3.96 5.86
N VAL A 44 -1.68 -4.21 5.40
CA VAL A 44 -1.02 -3.31 4.45
C VAL A 44 -1.57 -3.58 3.05
N GLU A 45 -2.39 -2.67 2.55
CA GLU A 45 -2.71 -2.60 1.13
C GLU A 45 -1.50 -2.03 0.39
N HIS A 46 -1.07 -2.67 -0.70
CA HIS A 46 0.04 -2.16 -1.50
C HIS A 46 -0.48 -1.04 -2.38
N PRO A 47 -0.04 0.22 -2.20
CA PRO A 47 -0.46 1.30 -3.08
C PRO A 47 -0.15 0.90 -4.52
N ARG A 48 -1.13 1.08 -5.42
CA ARG A 48 -1.02 0.75 -6.85
C ARG A 48 -0.91 -0.75 -7.19
N GLN A 49 -1.33 -1.63 -6.29
CA GLN A 49 -1.46 -3.05 -6.62
C GLN A 49 -2.37 -3.22 -7.86
N GLY A 50 -1.85 -3.88 -8.90
CA GLY A 50 -2.57 -4.09 -10.16
C GLY A 50 -2.52 -2.93 -11.14
N TRP A 51 -1.82 -1.83 -10.82
CA TRP A 51 -1.61 -0.74 -11.77
C TRP A 51 -0.82 -1.19 -12.99
N ASP A 52 0.21 -2.01 -12.82
CA ASP A 52 0.96 -2.62 -13.93
C ASP A 52 0.04 -3.26 -14.99
N ILE A 53 -0.96 -4.03 -14.54
CA ILE A 53 -1.95 -4.66 -15.42
C ILE A 53 -2.89 -3.61 -16.02
N ALA A 54 -3.37 -2.67 -15.22
CA ALA A 54 -4.29 -1.62 -15.66
C ALA A 54 -3.65 -0.69 -16.70
N PHE A 55 -2.40 -0.27 -16.50
CA PHE A 55 -1.63 0.55 -17.44
C PHE A 55 -1.31 -0.20 -18.72
N LYS A 56 -0.97 -1.49 -18.63
CA LYS A 56 -0.81 -2.32 -19.83
C LYS A 56 -2.09 -2.37 -20.66
N LYS A 57 -3.23 -2.58 -20.01
CA LYS A 57 -4.54 -2.58 -20.68
C LYS A 57 -4.90 -1.21 -21.28
N MET A 58 -4.59 -0.14 -20.57
CA MET A 58 -4.78 1.25 -21.05
C MET A 58 -3.99 1.48 -22.34
N HIS A 59 -2.73 1.05 -22.38
CA HIS A 59 -1.88 1.12 -23.56
C HIS A 59 -2.39 0.24 -24.71
N ASP A 60 -2.75 -1.01 -24.43
CA ASP A 60 -3.32 -1.94 -25.42
C ASP A 60 -4.61 -1.39 -26.06
N ASN A 61 -5.38 -0.59 -25.31
CA ASN A 61 -6.59 0.08 -25.77
C ASN A 61 -6.32 1.42 -26.48
N GLY A 62 -5.12 1.99 -26.38
CA GLY A 62 -4.82 3.35 -26.83
C GLY A 62 -5.47 4.45 -25.98
N ASP A 63 -5.87 4.14 -24.75
CA ASP A 63 -6.47 5.08 -23.79
C ASP A 63 -5.40 6.00 -23.14
N ASP A 64 -4.13 5.81 -23.47
CA ASP A 64 -2.97 6.54 -22.95
C ASP A 64 -2.50 7.70 -23.83
N GLN A 65 -3.31 8.09 -24.82
CA GLN A 65 -3.04 9.23 -25.70
C GLN A 65 -3.35 10.57 -25.01
N LEU A 66 -2.59 11.60 -25.37
CA LEU A 66 -2.85 12.96 -24.90
C LEU A 66 -4.21 13.45 -25.45
N LEU A 67 -5.06 13.99 -24.56
CA LEU A 67 -6.35 14.58 -24.95
C LEU A 67 -6.19 16.01 -25.49
N LEU A 68 -5.09 16.66 -25.16
CA LEU A 68 -4.72 18.00 -25.58
C LEU A 68 -3.30 17.93 -26.14
N ASP A 69 -3.03 18.71 -27.18
CA ASP A 69 -1.68 18.85 -27.69
C ASP A 69 -0.74 19.34 -26.57
N ASP A 70 0.51 18.88 -26.63
CA ASP A 70 1.54 19.35 -25.70
C ASP A 70 1.85 20.82 -26.00
N VAL A 71 1.27 21.70 -25.20
CA VAL A 71 1.42 23.17 -25.31
C VAL A 71 2.69 23.69 -24.65
N PHE A 72 3.52 22.80 -24.09
CA PHE A 72 4.73 23.17 -23.35
C PHE A 72 6.02 22.75 -24.08
N GLY A 73 5.94 22.39 -25.36
CA GLY A 73 7.10 21.92 -26.15
C GLY A 73 8.23 22.95 -26.29
N ASP A 74 7.96 24.22 -26.01
CA ASP A 74 8.87 25.35 -26.02
C ASP A 74 9.29 25.84 -24.62
N GLU A 75 8.86 25.18 -23.54
CA GLU A 75 9.30 25.53 -22.18
C GLU A 75 10.77 25.17 -21.93
N SER A 76 11.55 26.16 -21.48
CA SER A 76 12.92 25.97 -21.01
C SER A 76 12.95 25.80 -19.49
N PHE A 77 13.40 24.64 -19.01
CA PHE A 77 13.61 24.38 -17.57
C PHE A 77 14.97 24.89 -17.05
N GLU A 78 15.68 25.75 -17.79
CA GLU A 78 16.99 26.29 -17.37
C GLU A 78 16.92 27.07 -16.04
N GLU A 79 15.78 27.65 -15.69
CA GLU A 79 15.59 28.40 -14.43
C GLU A 79 15.51 27.51 -13.18
N TRP A 80 15.32 26.20 -13.34
CA TRP A 80 15.18 25.22 -12.24
C TRP A 80 16.44 24.36 -12.04
N LYS A 81 17.57 24.80 -12.60
CA LYS A 81 18.88 24.13 -12.50
C LYS A 81 19.69 24.59 -11.30
#